data_AF-A7SVB3-F1
#
_entry.id   AF-A7SVB3-F1
#
_cell.length_a   1.000
_cell.length_b   1.000
_cell.length_c   1.000
_cell.angle_alpha   90.00
_cell.angle_beta   90.00
_cell.angle_gamma   90.00
#
_symmetry.space_group_name_H-M   'P 1'
#
loop_
_entity.id
_entity.type
_entity.pdbx_description
1 polymer ?
#
loop_
_entity_poly.entity_id
_entity_poly.type
_entity_poly.pdbx_seq_one_letter_code
_entity_poly.pdbx_strand_id
1 'polypeptide(L)'
;KVMRKFRGILNKITPQNFKKLVEQVMNLEIDTAEKLEGIIDIVFEKAIREPRYCVVYANLCHCLLPIKVSFENKELVFKTILLNKCQKKFDKTYEHKTHNNTDQLVNEGLSPMFSRKKKHPSEQEEYEMWERRRTLGNIIFIGELFILKKILTENIMHTCVWKLINRTDDESLECLCELLSTVGKDLDHDIAKPRMDQYFRQFNKIIDSKKTSSCVRFMIQDLRDLRLSNWVPRQ
;
A
#
# COMPACT_ATOMS: atom_id res chain seq x y z
N LYS A 1 -20.73 -17.38 6.04
CA LYS A 1 -21.10 -17.88 4.68
C LYS A 1 -20.63 -16.94 3.55
N VAL A 2 -20.92 -15.63 3.64
CA VAL A 2 -20.53 -14.60 2.64
C VAL A 2 -19.01 -14.56 2.39
N MET A 3 -18.18 -14.45 3.45
CA MET A 3 -16.71 -14.41 3.30
C MET A 3 -16.14 -15.62 2.57
N ARG A 4 -16.68 -16.82 2.81
CA ARG A 4 -16.23 -18.05 2.12
C ARG A 4 -16.55 -18.00 0.63
N LYS A 5 -17.75 -17.53 0.27
CA LYS A 5 -18.13 -17.32 -1.13
C LYS A 5 -17.26 -16.26 -1.80
N PHE A 6 -17.04 -15.13 -1.12
CA PHE A 6 -16.19 -14.04 -1.62
C PHE A 6 -14.76 -14.52 -1.90
N ARG A 7 -14.12 -15.25 -0.97
CA ARG A 7 -12.81 -15.88 -1.21
C ARG A 7 -12.82 -16.82 -2.42
N GLY A 8 -13.88 -17.62 -2.57
CA GLY A 8 -14.04 -18.53 -3.70
C GLY A 8 -14.13 -17.80 -5.05
N ILE A 9 -14.77 -16.63 -5.09
CA ILE A 9 -14.83 -15.76 -6.26
C ILE A 9 -13.45 -15.14 -6.53
N LEU A 10 -12.82 -14.57 -5.51
CA LEU A 10 -11.54 -13.88 -5.64
C LEU A 10 -10.41 -14.82 -6.09
N ASN A 11 -10.45 -16.09 -5.69
CA ASN A 11 -9.49 -17.10 -6.17
C ASN A 11 -9.62 -17.44 -7.65
N LYS A 12 -10.75 -17.10 -8.29
CA LYS A 12 -11.01 -17.37 -9.71
C LYS A 12 -10.96 -16.10 -10.56
N ILE A 13 -10.73 -14.94 -9.96
CA ILE A 13 -10.83 -13.66 -10.65
C ILE A 13 -9.67 -13.48 -11.62
N THR A 14 -10.01 -13.20 -12.87
CA THR A 14 -9.07 -12.88 -13.94
C THR A 14 -9.63 -11.73 -14.77
N PRO A 15 -8.80 -11.01 -15.56
CA PRO A 15 -9.30 -9.95 -16.45
C PRO A 15 -10.43 -10.45 -17.39
N GLN A 16 -10.36 -11.71 -17.83
CA GLN A 16 -11.32 -12.30 -18.79
C GLN A 16 -12.70 -12.55 -18.17
N ASN A 17 -12.77 -12.99 -16.92
CA ASN A 17 -14.03 -13.32 -16.25
C ASN A 17 -14.47 -12.25 -15.24
N PHE A 18 -13.76 -11.13 -15.19
CA PHE A 18 -13.92 -10.06 -14.19
C PHE A 18 -15.37 -9.60 -14.05
N LYS A 19 -16.02 -9.20 -15.15
CA LYS A 19 -17.39 -8.66 -15.13
C LYS A 19 -18.39 -9.63 -14.47
N LYS A 20 -18.34 -10.91 -14.88
CA LYS A 20 -19.22 -11.97 -14.37
C LYS A 20 -18.99 -12.23 -12.88
N LEU A 21 -17.74 -12.20 -12.43
CA LEU A 21 -17.41 -12.46 -11.03
C LEU A 21 -17.71 -11.26 -10.14
N VAL A 22 -17.52 -10.03 -10.62
CA VAL A 22 -17.93 -8.81 -9.91
C VAL A 22 -19.45 -8.81 -9.71
N GLU A 23 -20.24 -9.15 -10.72
CA GLU A 23 -21.69 -9.27 -10.59
C GLU A 23 -22.10 -10.26 -9.50
N GLN A 24 -21.42 -11.41 -9.41
CA GLN A 24 -21.62 -12.37 -8.31
C GLN A 24 -21.28 -11.77 -6.95
N VAL A 25 -20.24 -10.93 -6.86
CA VAL A 25 -19.89 -10.22 -5.62
C VAL A 25 -20.96 -9.19 -5.25
N MET A 26 -21.45 -8.41 -6.22
CA MET A 26 -22.49 -7.40 -6.00
C MET A 26 -23.81 -8.02 -5.54
N ASN A 27 -24.08 -9.27 -5.94
CA ASN A 27 -25.25 -10.04 -5.50
C ASN A 27 -25.08 -10.72 -4.13
N LEU A 28 -23.95 -10.53 -3.44
CA LEU A 28 -23.78 -10.99 -2.07
C LEU A 28 -24.47 -10.04 -1.09
N GLU A 29 -25.10 -10.59 -0.05
CA GLU A 29 -25.68 -9.83 1.06
C GLU A 29 -24.59 -9.24 1.97
N ILE A 30 -24.03 -8.11 1.55
CA ILE A 30 -23.02 -7.32 2.25
C ILE A 30 -23.73 -6.18 3.00
N ASP A 31 -24.42 -6.55 4.08
CA ASP A 31 -25.36 -5.71 4.83
C ASP A 31 -24.87 -5.36 6.25
N THR A 32 -23.65 -5.77 6.63
CA THR A 32 -23.05 -5.44 7.94
C THR A 32 -21.67 -4.81 7.79
N ALA A 33 -21.29 -3.97 8.75
CA ALA A 33 -19.97 -3.35 8.80
C ALA A 33 -18.86 -4.41 8.82
N GLU A 34 -19.03 -5.47 9.61
CA GLU A 34 -18.08 -6.60 9.69
C GLU A 34 -17.90 -7.31 8.34
N LYS A 35 -18.98 -7.48 7.57
CA LYS A 35 -18.91 -8.06 6.22
C LYS A 35 -18.14 -7.14 5.27
N LEU A 36 -18.39 -5.84 5.33
CA LEU A 36 -17.71 -4.84 4.49
C LEU A 36 -16.20 -4.79 4.81
N GLU A 37 -15.86 -4.71 6.09
CA GLU A 37 -14.47 -4.70 6.56
C GLU A 37 -13.73 -5.98 6.18
N GLY A 38 -14.33 -7.15 6.39
CA GLY A 38 -13.64 -8.39 6.07
C GLY A 38 -13.52 -8.66 4.57
N ILE A 39 -14.41 -8.10 3.72
CA ILE A 39 -14.21 -8.11 2.26
C ILE A 39 -12.97 -7.30 1.89
N ILE A 40 -12.83 -6.09 2.44
CA ILE A 40 -11.65 -5.25 2.23
C ILE A 40 -10.40 -5.99 2.67
N ASP A 41 -10.42 -6.64 3.84
CA ASP A 41 -9.26 -7.36 4.36
C ASP A 41 -8.82 -8.52 3.47
N ILE A 42 -9.79 -9.26 2.92
CA ILE A 42 -9.51 -10.34 1.96
C ILE A 42 -8.88 -9.78 0.68
N VAL A 43 -9.37 -8.64 0.17
CA VAL A 43 -8.80 -8.02 -1.02
C VAL A 43 -7.36 -7.56 -0.77
N PHE A 44 -7.08 -6.89 0.35
CA PHE A 44 -5.72 -6.49 0.71
C PHE A 44 -4.79 -7.69 0.86
N GLU A 45 -5.22 -8.74 1.56
CA GLU A 45 -4.43 -9.95 1.74
C GLU A 45 -4.07 -10.60 0.38
N LYS A 46 -5.04 -10.63 -0.54
CA LYS A 46 -4.84 -11.19 -1.87
C LYS A 46 -3.92 -10.31 -2.72
N ALA A 47 -4.09 -8.99 -2.69
CA ALA A 47 -3.24 -8.04 -3.42
C ALA A 47 -1.78 -8.13 -2.98
N ILE A 48 -1.54 -8.30 -1.68
CA ILE A 48 -0.19 -8.53 -1.14
C ILE A 48 0.43 -9.83 -1.66
N ARG A 49 -0.35 -10.93 -1.64
CA ARG A 49 0.13 -12.25 -2.07
C ARG A 49 0.37 -12.31 -3.58
N GLU A 50 -0.37 -11.52 -4.35
CA GLU A 50 -0.40 -11.57 -5.81
C GLU A 50 -0.25 -10.17 -6.43
N PRO A 51 0.92 -9.51 -6.31
CA PRO A 51 1.11 -8.12 -6.74
C PRO A 51 0.79 -7.86 -8.21
N ARG A 52 1.04 -8.85 -9.09
CA ARG A 52 0.72 -8.76 -10.53
C ARG A 52 -0.77 -8.60 -10.83
N TYR A 53 -1.64 -8.95 -9.88
CA TYR A 53 -3.09 -8.82 -10.01
C TYR A 53 -3.65 -7.61 -9.25
N CYS A 54 -2.81 -6.76 -8.66
CA CYS A 54 -3.24 -5.55 -7.93
C CYS A 54 -4.20 -4.67 -8.74
N VAL A 55 -3.97 -4.51 -10.04
CA VAL A 55 -4.86 -3.78 -10.96
C VAL A 55 -6.28 -4.38 -10.95
N VAL A 56 -6.41 -5.71 -10.98
CA VAL A 56 -7.71 -6.41 -10.94
C VAL A 56 -8.40 -6.18 -9.61
N TYR A 57 -7.65 -6.25 -8.51
CA TYR A 57 -8.17 -5.99 -7.16
C TYR A 57 -8.60 -4.54 -6.95
N ALA A 58 -7.86 -3.58 -7.53
CA ALA A 58 -8.19 -2.17 -7.46
C ALA A 58 -9.49 -1.88 -8.23
N ASN A 59 -9.64 -2.48 -9.42
CA ASN A 59 -10.88 -2.40 -10.19
C ASN A 59 -12.07 -3.02 -9.44
N LEU A 60 -11.86 -4.13 -8.72
CA LEU A 60 -12.90 -4.70 -7.87
C LEU A 60 -13.32 -3.70 -6.77
N CYS A 61 -12.36 -3.11 -6.06
CA CYS A 61 -12.65 -2.07 -5.06
C CYS A 61 -13.43 -0.89 -5.66
N HIS A 62 -13.15 -0.50 -6.90
CA HIS A 62 -13.89 0.54 -7.60
C HIS A 62 -15.37 0.16 -7.81
N CYS A 63 -15.64 -1.08 -8.24
CA CYS A 63 -17.01 -1.58 -8.40
C CYS A 63 -17.78 -1.67 -7.07
N LEU A 64 -17.08 -1.84 -5.95
CA LEU A 64 -17.66 -1.94 -4.61
C LEU A 64 -17.91 -0.57 -3.94
N LEU A 65 -17.40 0.53 -4.51
CA LEU A 65 -17.60 1.89 -3.97
C LEU A 65 -19.07 2.26 -3.69
N PRO A 66 -20.06 1.87 -4.52
CA PRO A 66 -21.46 2.20 -4.27
C PRO A 66 -22.08 1.48 -3.08
N ILE A 67 -21.43 0.43 -2.54
CA ILE A 67 -21.97 -0.33 -1.41
C ILE A 67 -21.97 0.52 -0.15
N LYS A 68 -23.14 0.57 0.49
CA LYS A 68 -23.38 1.24 1.75
C LYS A 68 -24.06 0.29 2.72
N VAL A 69 -23.66 0.37 3.98
CA VAL A 69 -24.29 -0.36 5.08
C VAL A 69 -24.82 0.65 6.07
N SER A 70 -26.10 0.58 6.39
CA SER A 70 -26.72 1.43 7.41
C SER A 70 -26.61 0.78 8.78
N PHE A 71 -26.11 1.53 9.77
CA PHE A 71 -25.98 1.08 11.16
C PHE A 71 -26.29 2.25 12.10
N GLU A 72 -27.23 2.07 13.03
CA GLU A 72 -27.57 3.06 14.08
C GLU A 72 -27.75 4.50 13.54
N ASN A 73 -28.56 4.68 12.50
CA ASN A 73 -28.79 5.97 11.82
C ASN A 73 -27.55 6.61 11.17
N LYS A 74 -26.45 5.86 10.99
CA LYS A 74 -25.26 6.27 10.24
C LYS A 74 -25.11 5.40 8.99
N GLU A 75 -24.74 6.01 7.87
CA GLU A 75 -24.34 5.28 6.66
C GLU A 75 -22.84 5.03 6.69
N LEU A 76 -22.44 3.77 6.68
CA LEU A 76 -21.06 3.35 6.49
C LEU A 76 -20.84 3.03 5.01
N VAL A 77 -20.02 3.84 4.35
CA VAL A 77 -19.74 3.70 2.91
C VAL A 77 -18.43 2.93 2.72
N PHE A 78 -18.40 2.01 1.75
CA PHE A 78 -17.21 1.21 1.43
C PHE A 78 -15.95 2.07 1.25
N LYS A 79 -16.08 3.20 0.56
CA LYS A 79 -15.00 4.17 0.35
C LYS A 79 -14.34 4.62 1.67
N THR A 80 -15.13 4.95 2.68
CA THR A 80 -14.62 5.45 3.97
C THR A 80 -13.83 4.37 4.70
N ILE A 81 -14.32 3.13 4.71
CA ILE A 81 -13.58 2.01 5.32
C ILE A 81 -12.28 1.74 4.56
N LEU A 82 -12.34 1.72 3.24
CA LEU A 82 -11.18 1.47 2.38
C LEU A 82 -10.08 2.52 2.64
N LEU A 83 -10.45 3.80 2.67
CA LEU A 83 -9.54 4.91 2.99
C LEU A 83 -8.90 4.74 4.38
N ASN A 84 -9.73 4.48 5.39
CA ASN A 84 -9.25 4.26 6.77
C ASN A 84 -8.30 3.06 6.84
N LYS A 85 -8.55 2.01 6.04
CA LYS A 85 -7.67 0.83 5.97
C LYS A 85 -6.35 1.15 5.29
N CYS A 86 -6.35 1.88 4.17
CA CYS A 86 -5.15 2.37 3.50
C CYS A 86 -4.27 3.17 4.48
N GLN A 87 -4.88 4.11 5.20
CA GLN A 87 -4.18 4.96 6.18
C GLN A 87 -3.58 4.12 7.32
N LYS A 88 -4.38 3.23 7.95
CA LYS A 88 -3.90 2.34 9.02
C LYS A 88 -2.79 1.40 8.56
N LYS A 89 -2.88 0.84 7.35
CA LYS A 89 -1.85 -0.04 6.78
C LYS A 89 -0.56 0.74 6.54
N PHE A 90 -0.68 1.98 6.10
CA PHE A 90 0.46 2.88 5.93
C PHE A 90 1.16 3.21 7.25
N ASP A 91 0.39 3.54 8.29
CA ASP A 91 0.94 3.89 9.60
C ASP A 91 1.55 2.67 10.32
N LYS A 92 0.92 1.49 10.26
CA LYS A 92 1.48 0.25 10.86
C LYS A 92 2.76 -0.24 10.18
N THR A 93 2.88 -0.10 8.86
CA THR A 93 4.13 -0.37 8.13
C THR A 93 5.29 0.50 8.65
N TYR A 94 4.99 1.66 9.24
CA TYR A 94 5.97 2.62 9.72
C TYR A 94 6.44 2.32 11.17
N GLU A 95 5.52 2.00 12.08
CA GLU A 95 5.81 1.73 13.50
C GLU A 95 6.74 0.52 13.72
N HIS A 96 6.63 -0.52 12.87
CA HIS A 96 7.41 -1.75 13.03
C HIS A 96 8.93 -1.59 12.82
N LYS A 97 9.39 -0.49 12.21
CA LYS A 97 10.83 -0.26 11.99
C LYS A 97 11.40 0.92 12.79
N THR A 98 10.58 1.75 13.44
CA THR A 98 11.07 2.77 14.40
C THR A 98 11.49 2.17 15.74
N HIS A 99 11.12 0.92 16.03
CA HIS A 99 11.51 0.19 17.23
C HIS A 99 12.82 -0.60 17.11
N ASN A 100 13.66 -0.26 16.12
CA ASN A 100 15.04 -0.77 16.01
C ASN A 100 16.10 0.30 16.30
N ASN A 101 15.73 1.39 16.98
CA ASN A 101 16.70 2.21 17.72
C ASN A 101 16.54 1.94 19.22
N THR A 102 17.67 1.52 19.77
CA THR A 102 18.04 1.30 21.17
C THR A 102 17.48 2.38 22.12
N ASP A 103 17.21 1.95 23.36
CA ASP A 103 16.93 2.78 24.55
C ASP A 103 15.54 3.42 24.67
N GLN A 104 14.54 2.65 25.13
CA GLN A 104 13.53 3.07 26.13
C GLN A 104 12.50 1.95 26.37
N LEU A 105 12.88 0.95 27.18
CA LEU A 105 11.93 0.08 27.88
C LEU A 105 12.36 -0.05 29.35
N VAL A 106 12.48 1.10 30.02
CA VAL A 106 12.56 1.20 31.49
C VAL A 106 11.70 2.37 31.91
N ASN A 107 10.38 2.24 31.75
CA ASN A 107 9.36 2.91 32.57
C ASN A 107 8.03 2.82 31.85
N GLU A 108 7.27 1.80 32.23
CA GLU A 108 5.81 1.80 32.37
C GLU A 108 5.45 0.33 32.50
N GLY A 109 5.21 -0.12 33.74
CA GLY A 109 5.01 -1.50 34.16
C GLY A 109 3.75 -2.17 33.59
N LEU A 110 3.57 -2.13 32.28
CA LEU A 110 2.62 -2.94 31.54
C LEU A 110 3.33 -4.22 31.12
N SER A 111 2.91 -5.30 31.75
CA SER A 111 3.41 -6.67 31.60
C SER A 111 3.73 -7.03 30.14
N PRO A 112 4.86 -7.67 29.83
CA PRO A 112 5.21 -8.10 28.48
C PRO A 112 4.35 -9.31 28.08
N MET A 113 3.10 -9.06 27.69
CA MET A 113 2.21 -10.09 27.14
C MET A 113 2.47 -10.32 25.64
N PHE A 114 3.74 -10.28 25.23
CA PHE A 114 4.21 -10.95 24.03
C PHE A 114 5.58 -11.50 24.38
N SER A 115 5.58 -12.70 24.98
CA SER A 115 6.77 -13.51 25.13
C SER A 115 7.48 -13.55 23.78
N ARG A 116 8.61 -12.84 23.68
CA ARG A 116 9.69 -13.14 22.74
C ARG A 116 10.13 -14.57 23.04
N LYS A 117 9.36 -15.57 22.57
CA LYS A 117 9.91 -16.89 22.31
C LYS A 117 11.04 -16.61 21.30
N LYS A 118 12.28 -16.89 21.70
CA LYS A 118 13.43 -16.91 20.80
C LYS A 118 13.07 -17.87 19.66
N LYS A 119 12.53 -17.34 18.58
CA LYS A 119 12.32 -18.07 17.33
C LYS A 119 13.70 -18.41 16.77
N HIS A 120 13.81 -19.56 16.13
CA HIS A 120 15.06 -19.97 15.50
C HIS A 120 15.50 -18.88 14.50
N PRO A 121 16.80 -18.58 14.31
CA PRO A 121 17.25 -17.51 13.41
C PRO A 121 16.60 -17.55 12.02
N SER A 122 16.39 -18.77 11.50
CA SER A 122 15.67 -19.03 10.24
C SER A 122 14.20 -18.59 10.23
N GLU A 123 13.46 -18.77 11.34
CA GLU A 123 12.06 -18.35 11.45
C GLU A 123 11.91 -16.83 11.59
N GLN A 124 12.91 -16.18 12.18
CA GLN A 124 12.96 -14.73 12.32
C GLN A 124 13.23 -14.07 10.95
N GLU A 125 14.19 -14.60 10.19
CA GLU A 125 14.49 -14.13 8.83
C GLU A 125 13.31 -14.32 7.87
N GLU A 126 12.64 -15.48 7.90
CA GLU A 126 11.43 -15.72 7.09
C GLU A 126 10.29 -14.75 7.44
N TYR A 127 10.08 -14.48 8.74
CA TYR A 127 9.08 -13.52 9.20
C TYR A 127 9.39 -12.10 8.70
N GLU A 128 10.65 -11.68 8.79
CA GLU A 128 11.08 -10.38 8.29
C GLU A 128 10.91 -10.27 6.77
N MET A 129 11.30 -11.29 6.01
CA MET A 129 11.07 -11.33 4.56
C MET A 129 9.59 -11.27 4.20
N TRP A 130 8.73 -11.94 4.97
CA TRP A 130 7.29 -11.89 4.75
C TRP A 130 6.70 -10.50 5.07
N GLU A 131 7.10 -9.88 6.18
CA GLU A 131 6.70 -8.52 6.55
C GLU A 131 7.15 -7.48 5.50
N ARG A 132 8.35 -7.65 4.92
CA ARG A 132 8.86 -6.83 3.81
C ARG A 132 7.96 -6.95 2.57
N ARG A 133 7.69 -8.18 2.12
CA ARG A 133 6.76 -8.43 0.99
C ARG A 133 5.38 -7.84 1.25
N ARG A 134 4.90 -7.94 2.49
CA ARG A 134 3.61 -7.39 2.91
C ARG A 134 3.56 -5.88 2.79
N THR A 135 4.62 -5.22 3.23
CA THR A 135 4.75 -3.76 3.13
C THR A 135 4.76 -3.29 1.68
N LEU A 136 5.60 -3.90 0.84
CA LEU A 136 5.69 -3.57 -0.58
C LEU A 136 4.35 -3.79 -1.29
N GLY A 137 3.73 -4.95 -1.08
CA GLY A 137 2.43 -5.28 -1.67
C GLY A 137 1.31 -4.30 -1.27
N ASN A 138 1.30 -3.81 -0.02
CA ASN A 138 0.37 -2.77 0.41
C ASN A 138 0.60 -1.46 -0.36
N ILE A 139 1.86 -1.05 -0.53
CA ILE A 139 2.20 0.23 -1.18
C ILE A 139 1.83 0.18 -2.67
N ILE A 140 2.18 -0.90 -3.36
CA ILE A 140 1.80 -1.12 -4.77
C ILE A 140 0.29 -1.10 -4.90
N PHE A 141 -0.44 -1.85 -4.06
CA PHE A 141 -1.90 -1.91 -4.13
C PHE A 141 -2.56 -0.55 -3.86
N ILE A 142 -2.03 0.22 -2.91
CA ILE A 142 -2.48 1.59 -2.64
C ILE A 142 -2.21 2.50 -3.85
N GLY A 143 -1.05 2.36 -4.51
CA GLY A 143 -0.76 3.07 -5.76
C GLY A 143 -1.78 2.78 -6.86
N GLU A 144 -2.16 1.51 -7.04
CA GLU A 144 -3.20 1.11 -7.99
C GLU A 144 -4.58 1.68 -7.63
N LEU A 145 -4.94 1.71 -6.34
CA LEU A 145 -6.17 2.35 -5.88
C LEU A 145 -6.18 3.85 -6.16
N PHE A 146 -5.01 4.52 -6.19
CA PHE A 146 -4.88 5.94 -6.51
C PHE A 146 -5.12 6.21 -8.01
N ILE A 147 -4.56 5.38 -8.89
CA ILE A 147 -4.73 5.52 -10.35
C ILE A 147 -6.20 5.52 -10.77
N LEU A 148 -7.08 4.82 -10.05
CA LEU A 148 -8.51 4.77 -10.35
C LEU A 148 -9.27 6.08 -10.04
N LYS A 149 -8.57 7.19 -9.75
CA LYS A 149 -8.98 8.62 -9.61
C LYS A 149 -10.22 8.91 -8.76
N LYS A 150 -10.75 7.94 -8.02
CA LYS A 150 -11.98 8.10 -7.19
C LYS A 150 -11.87 7.53 -5.78
N ILE A 151 -10.81 6.77 -5.48
CA ILE A 151 -10.68 6.04 -4.22
C ILE A 151 -9.82 6.83 -3.23
N LEU A 152 -8.57 7.13 -3.60
CA LEU A 152 -7.61 7.82 -2.72
C LEU A 152 -7.49 9.30 -3.07
N THR A 153 -7.22 10.11 -2.04
CA THR A 153 -6.88 11.53 -2.20
C THR A 153 -5.38 11.69 -2.42
N GLU A 154 -4.99 12.73 -3.16
CA GLU A 154 -3.60 13.09 -3.43
C GLU A 154 -2.78 13.29 -2.13
N ASN A 155 -3.41 13.82 -1.08
CA ASN A 155 -2.77 14.01 0.23
C ASN A 155 -2.27 12.71 0.86
N ILE A 156 -3.02 11.61 0.72
CA ILE A 156 -2.57 10.30 1.26
C ILE A 156 -1.32 9.86 0.51
N MET A 157 -1.30 10.00 -0.82
CA MET A 157 -0.14 9.64 -1.64
C MET A 157 1.10 10.48 -1.36
N HIS A 158 0.93 11.80 -1.20
CA HIS A 158 2.05 12.67 -0.82
C HIS A 158 2.59 12.38 0.57
N THR A 159 1.71 12.01 1.50
CA THR A 159 2.11 11.51 2.82
C THR A 159 2.91 10.21 2.65
N CYS A 160 2.49 9.33 1.74
CA CYS A 160 3.20 8.10 1.45
C CYS A 160 4.62 8.33 0.94
N VAL A 161 4.74 9.16 -0.10
CA VAL A 161 6.02 9.53 -0.70
C VAL A 161 6.94 10.17 0.33
N TRP A 162 6.42 11.13 1.10
CA TRP A 162 7.21 11.84 2.11
C TRP A 162 7.72 10.93 3.24
N LYS A 163 6.92 9.98 3.71
CA LYS A 163 7.40 9.05 4.75
C LYS A 163 8.44 8.09 4.19
N LEU A 164 8.24 7.55 2.97
CA LEU A 164 9.19 6.61 2.37
C LEU A 164 10.56 7.23 2.09
N ILE A 165 10.59 8.45 1.54
CA ILE A 165 11.85 9.11 1.17
C ILE A 165 12.72 9.44 2.39
N ASN A 166 12.11 9.72 3.55
CA ASN A 166 12.81 10.07 4.77
C ASN A 166 13.38 8.87 5.53
N ARG A 167 13.02 7.63 5.17
CA ARG A 167 13.61 6.44 5.81
C ARG A 167 15.03 6.17 5.34
N THR A 168 15.32 6.51 4.09
CA THR A 168 16.65 6.36 3.44
C THR A 168 17.25 4.95 3.45
N ASP A 169 16.48 3.92 3.82
CA ASP A 169 16.85 2.51 3.66
C ASP A 169 16.53 2.02 2.24
N ASP A 170 17.38 1.13 1.72
CA ASP A 170 17.29 0.61 0.36
C ASP A 170 15.89 0.09 0.03
N GLU A 171 15.32 -0.75 0.90
CA GLU A 171 13.99 -1.35 0.68
C GLU A 171 12.88 -0.30 0.49
N SER A 172 12.89 0.73 1.34
CA SER A 172 11.89 1.79 1.28
C SER A 172 12.07 2.67 0.03
N LEU A 173 13.30 2.84 -0.44
CA LEU A 173 13.60 3.62 -1.64
C LEU A 173 13.30 2.84 -2.92
N GLU A 174 13.56 1.54 -2.98
CA GLU A 174 13.13 0.67 -4.08
C GLU A 174 11.61 0.73 -4.25
N CYS A 175 10.90 0.55 -3.13
CA CYS A 175 9.44 0.64 -3.09
C CYS A 175 8.93 2.02 -3.54
N LEU A 176 9.59 3.09 -3.09
CA LEU A 176 9.23 4.45 -3.50
C LEU A 176 9.45 4.67 -5.01
N CYS A 177 10.52 4.10 -5.58
CA CYS A 177 10.78 4.20 -7.01
C CYS A 177 9.72 3.46 -7.83
N GLU A 178 9.32 2.27 -7.41
CA GLU A 178 8.23 1.50 -8.05
C GLU A 178 6.86 2.19 -7.92
N LEU A 179 6.61 2.81 -6.76
CA LEU A 179 5.40 3.61 -6.57
C LEU A 179 5.38 4.82 -7.52
N LEU A 180 6.45 5.60 -7.54
CA LEU A 180 6.52 6.82 -8.34
C LEU A 180 6.60 6.54 -9.85
N SER A 181 7.17 5.42 -10.29
CA SER A 181 7.10 5.03 -11.71
C SER A 181 5.66 4.78 -12.17
N THR A 182 4.80 4.37 -11.25
CA THR A 182 3.39 4.05 -11.49
C THR A 182 2.48 5.28 -11.35
N VAL A 183 2.60 6.03 -10.26
CA VAL A 183 1.69 7.16 -9.95
C VAL A 183 2.28 8.54 -10.21
N GLY A 184 3.57 8.63 -10.54
CA GLY A 184 4.29 9.90 -10.59
C GLY A 184 3.74 10.88 -11.62
N LYS A 185 3.27 10.39 -12.77
CA LYS A 185 2.61 11.20 -13.80
C LYS A 185 1.36 11.91 -13.27
N ASP A 186 0.55 11.21 -12.47
CA ASP A 186 -0.68 11.76 -11.88
C ASP A 186 -0.41 12.68 -10.69
N LEU A 187 0.77 12.56 -10.05
CA LEU A 187 1.20 13.41 -8.92
C LEU A 187 2.03 14.64 -9.34
N ASP A 188 2.50 14.73 -10.59
CA ASP A 188 3.39 15.79 -11.08
C ASP A 188 2.68 16.77 -12.02
N HIS A 189 1.57 17.34 -11.54
CA HIS A 189 0.84 18.43 -12.22
C HIS A 189 1.21 19.81 -11.63
N ASP A 190 0.84 20.90 -12.31
CA ASP A 190 1.33 22.25 -12.02
C ASP A 190 1.21 22.69 -10.55
N ILE A 191 0.11 22.32 -9.88
CA ILE A 191 -0.14 22.65 -8.47
C ILE A 191 0.76 21.82 -7.54
N ALA A 192 0.97 20.54 -7.82
CA ALA A 192 1.76 19.62 -7.00
C ALA A 192 3.26 19.64 -7.34
N LYS A 193 3.65 20.26 -8.47
CA LYS A 193 5.03 20.34 -8.98
C LYS A 193 6.06 20.81 -7.93
N PRO A 194 5.80 21.85 -7.10
CA PRO A 194 6.76 22.26 -6.07
C PRO A 194 7.05 21.17 -5.04
N ARG A 195 6.05 20.32 -4.76
CA ARG A 195 6.16 19.18 -3.84
C ARG A 195 6.96 18.04 -4.46
N MET A 196 6.70 17.75 -5.74
CA MET A 196 7.51 16.80 -6.50
C MET A 196 8.97 17.25 -6.58
N ASP A 197 9.24 18.53 -6.82
CA ASP A 197 10.60 19.09 -6.82
C ASP A 197 11.29 18.96 -5.46
N GLN A 198 10.55 19.03 -4.36
CA GLN A 198 11.09 18.74 -3.04
C GLN A 198 11.52 17.28 -2.90
N TYR A 199 10.73 16.32 -3.39
CA TYR A 199 11.09 14.90 -3.36
C TYR A 199 12.34 14.62 -4.18
N PHE A 200 12.41 15.14 -5.40
CA PHE A 200 13.58 14.94 -6.27
C PHE A 200 14.85 15.62 -5.74
N ARG A 201 14.73 16.73 -5.00
CA ARG A 201 15.86 17.29 -4.25
C ARG A 201 16.34 16.38 -3.12
N GLN A 202 15.44 15.72 -2.40
CA GLN A 202 15.83 14.74 -1.39
C GLN A 202 16.49 13.52 -2.01
N PHE A 203 16.00 13.04 -3.15
CA PHE A 203 16.65 11.97 -3.91
C PHE A 203 18.10 12.30 -4.29
N ASN A 204 18.37 13.52 -4.74
CA ASN A 204 19.75 13.95 -5.01
C ASN A 204 20.63 13.85 -3.76
N LYS A 205 20.15 14.35 -2.61
CA LYS A 205 20.88 14.23 -1.34
C LYS A 205 21.16 12.78 -0.95
N ILE A 206 20.21 11.88 -1.20
CA ILE A 206 20.38 10.44 -0.92
C ILE A 206 21.46 9.85 -1.81
N ILE A 207 21.44 10.15 -3.12
CA ILE A 207 22.48 9.71 -4.06
C ILE A 207 23.86 10.23 -3.64
N ASP A 208 23.94 11.53 -3.33
CA ASP A 208 25.20 12.21 -2.98
C ASP A 208 25.79 11.68 -1.66
N SER A 209 24.95 11.28 -0.71
CA SER A 209 25.39 10.70 0.55
C SER A 209 26.14 9.36 0.39
N LYS A 210 25.92 8.66 -0.73
CA LYS A 210 26.46 7.32 -1.04
C LYS A 210 26.23 6.26 0.05
N LYS A 211 25.25 6.45 0.93
CA LYS A 211 24.92 5.51 2.03
C LYS A 211 24.06 4.31 1.59
N THR A 212 23.32 4.45 0.50
CA THR A 212 22.44 3.41 -0.07
C THR A 212 23.21 2.47 -1.01
N SER A 213 22.61 1.37 -1.46
CA SER A 213 23.25 0.55 -2.51
C SER A 213 23.29 1.25 -3.86
N SER A 214 24.18 0.76 -4.74
CA SER A 214 24.24 1.20 -6.13
C SER A 214 22.94 0.90 -6.88
N CYS A 215 22.27 -0.23 -6.59
CA CYS A 215 20.99 -0.59 -7.20
C CYS A 215 19.94 0.50 -6.98
N VAL A 216 19.74 0.90 -5.72
CA VAL A 216 18.80 1.97 -5.36
C VAL A 216 19.18 3.30 -6.01
N ARG A 217 20.47 3.65 -6.03
CA ARG A 217 20.92 4.88 -6.73
C ARG A 217 20.60 4.86 -8.22
N PHE A 218 20.75 3.72 -8.89
CA PHE A 218 20.37 3.57 -10.29
C PHE A 218 18.86 3.69 -10.48
N MET A 219 18.05 3.06 -9.63
CA MET A 219 16.58 3.19 -9.68
C MET A 219 16.12 4.64 -9.51
N ILE A 220 16.73 5.39 -8.58
CA ILE A 220 16.42 6.81 -8.39
C ILE A 220 16.83 7.62 -9.63
N GLN A 221 17.97 7.29 -10.26
CA GLN A 221 18.40 7.96 -11.48
C GLN A 221 17.46 7.66 -12.66
N ASP A 222 17.02 6.41 -12.81
CA ASP A 222 16.02 6.04 -13.82
C ASP A 222 14.70 6.77 -13.62
N LEU A 223 14.27 6.93 -12.36
CA LEU A 223 13.07 7.69 -12.03
C LEU A 223 13.23 9.19 -12.35
N ARG A 224 14.41 9.76 -12.14
CA ARG A 224 14.73 11.15 -12.54
C ARG A 224 14.62 11.31 -14.03
N ASP A 225 15.23 10.41 -14.78
CA ASP A 225 15.21 10.45 -16.24
C ASP A 225 13.78 10.27 -16.76
N LEU A 226 12.98 9.38 -16.14
CA LEU A 226 11.56 9.22 -16.43
C LEU A 226 10.78 10.52 -16.20
N ARG A 227 11.06 11.27 -15.11
CA ARG A 227 10.41 12.57 -14.88
C ARG A 227 10.85 13.61 -15.91
N LEU A 228 12.13 13.65 -16.25
CA LEU A 228 12.66 14.57 -17.28
C LEU A 228 12.08 14.28 -18.67
N SER A 229 11.74 13.03 -18.97
CA SER A 229 11.02 12.63 -20.19
C SER A 229 9.50 12.83 -20.10
N ASN A 230 9.00 13.63 -19.15
CA ASN A 230 7.58 13.85 -18.90
C ASN A 230 6.79 12.55 -18.64
N TRP A 231 7.40 11.64 -17.86
CA TRP A 231 6.82 10.35 -17.48
C TRP A 231 6.53 9.42 -18.66
N VAL A 232 7.33 9.52 -19.72
CA VAL A 232 7.29 8.62 -20.88
C VAL A 232 8.42 7.58 -20.75
N PRO A 233 8.11 6.27 -20.65
CA PRO A 233 9.13 5.22 -20.59
C PRO A 233 10.03 5.19 -21.83
N ARG A 234 11.31 4.83 -21.65
CA ARG A 234 12.24 4.62 -22.78
C ARG A 234 11.79 3.37 -23.56
N GLN A 235 11.69 3.49 -24.89
CA GLN A 235 11.39 2.37 -25.80
C GLN A 235 12.59 1.42 -25.94
#